data_AF-A0A821IEF4-F1
#
_entry.id   AF-A0A821IEF4-F1
#
_cell.length_a   1.000
_cell.length_b   1.000
_cell.length_c   1.000
_cell.angle_alpha   90.00
_cell.angle_beta   90.00
_cell.angle_gamma   90.00
#
_symmetry.space_group_name_H-M   'P 1'
#
loop_
_entity.id
_entity.type
_entity.pdbx_description
1 polymer ?
#
loop_
_entity_poly.entity_id
_entity_poly.type
_entity_poly.pdbx_seq_one_letter_code
_entity_poly.pdbx_strand_id
1 'polypeptide(L)'
;QKTQENACRDIWLVHVTGEEYPAASLGISHFLQQLFIKKQSIYTAVIVDMIGHRVNRSDPIVQVNAGDTTKSLLMAELAISYVYPRIKNDLILQNLRPVLRRWSDPLAYLYNTDGVRFVEYGFNCLLFNEHINYHENFERDGYHDTFDTVDLIDFEYGQTVSQYAIATVAMLSHAECRSNSCWKEANLVLIAGLSLFLSILYAT
;
A
#
# COMPACT_ATOMS: atom_id res chain seq x y z
N GLN A 1 30.97 4.08 -14.98
CA GLN A 1 29.60 4.19 -15.51
C GLN A 1 28.73 3.24 -14.70
N LYS A 2 27.77 3.75 -13.92
CA LYS A 2 26.75 2.87 -13.30
C LYS A 2 25.81 2.46 -14.42
N THR A 3 25.73 1.17 -14.73
CA THR A 3 24.66 0.59 -15.54
C THR A 3 23.35 0.95 -14.85
N GLN A 4 22.56 1.82 -15.48
CA GLN A 4 21.21 2.11 -15.03
C GLN A 4 20.39 0.86 -15.37
N GLU A 5 20.21 -0.02 -14.38
CA GLU A 5 19.31 -1.16 -14.53
C GLU A 5 17.89 -0.60 -14.73
N ASN A 6 17.36 -0.75 -15.94
CA ASN A 6 15.99 -0.32 -16.22
C ASN A 6 15.01 -1.22 -15.44
N ALA A 7 13.90 -0.63 -14.98
CA ALA A 7 12.82 -1.40 -14.39
C ALA A 7 12.28 -2.42 -15.41
N CYS A 8 12.00 -3.63 -14.93
CA CYS A 8 11.48 -4.73 -15.75
C CYS A 8 9.95 -4.72 -15.85
N ARG A 9 9.29 -3.76 -15.20
CA ARG A 9 7.83 -3.61 -15.18
C ARG A 9 7.50 -2.12 -15.18
N ASP A 10 6.47 -1.76 -15.94
CA ASP A 10 5.87 -0.43 -15.86
C ASP A 10 5.23 -0.22 -14.48
N ILE A 11 5.39 0.99 -13.93
CA ILE A 11 4.76 1.40 -12.68
C ILE A 11 3.61 2.33 -13.01
N TRP A 12 2.41 1.99 -12.56
CA TRP A 12 1.22 2.80 -12.72
C TRP A 12 0.88 3.43 -11.39
N LEU A 13 0.86 4.76 -11.35
CA LEU A 13 0.28 5.49 -10.23
C LEU A 13 -1.21 5.67 -10.50
N VAL A 14 -2.05 5.07 -9.66
CA VAL A 14 -3.50 5.11 -9.79
C VAL A 14 -4.09 5.75 -8.55
N HIS A 15 -4.79 6.85 -8.74
CA HIS A 15 -5.64 7.43 -7.71
C HIS A 15 -7.07 6.97 -7.96
N VAL A 16 -7.64 6.29 -6.97
CA VAL A 16 -8.99 5.71 -7.01
C VAL A 16 -9.96 6.66 -6.33
N THR A 17 -11.22 6.66 -6.78
CA THR A 17 -12.27 7.52 -6.22
C THR A 17 -13.47 6.67 -5.80
N GLY A 18 -14.19 7.09 -4.76
CA GLY A 18 -15.39 6.36 -4.32
C GLY A 18 -15.08 5.03 -3.64
N GLU A 19 -14.00 5.02 -2.84
CA GLU A 19 -13.70 3.94 -1.88
C GLU A 19 -14.78 3.96 -0.78
N GLU A 20 -14.98 5.12 -0.17
CA GLU A 20 -15.90 5.31 0.96
C GLU A 20 -17.38 5.05 0.63
N TYR A 21 -18.16 4.73 1.68
CA TYR A 21 -19.61 4.64 1.59
C TYR A 21 -20.21 6.01 1.15
N PRO A 22 -21.23 6.04 0.26
CA PRO A 22 -22.00 4.93 -0.30
C PRO A 22 -21.44 4.30 -1.57
N ALA A 23 -20.32 4.81 -2.11
CA ALA A 23 -19.76 4.29 -3.35
C ALA A 23 -19.11 2.90 -3.15
N ALA A 24 -18.53 2.64 -1.98
CA ALA A 24 -18.09 1.32 -1.53
C ALA A 24 -17.19 0.61 -2.56
N SER A 25 -16.04 1.24 -2.85
CA SER A 25 -15.03 0.78 -3.82
C SER A 25 -15.50 0.77 -5.28
N LEU A 26 -16.38 1.69 -5.68
CA LEU A 26 -16.89 1.73 -7.05
C LEU A 26 -15.79 2.06 -8.07
N GLY A 27 -14.90 3.00 -7.74
CA GLY A 27 -13.81 3.41 -8.65
C GLY A 27 -12.85 2.27 -8.94
N ILE A 28 -12.40 1.55 -7.91
CA ILE A 28 -11.51 0.41 -8.13
C ILE A 28 -12.22 -0.75 -8.83
N SER A 29 -13.50 -0.98 -8.52
CA SER A 29 -14.30 -2.02 -9.19
C SER A 29 -14.40 -1.73 -10.70
N HIS A 30 -14.64 -0.48 -11.06
CA HIS A 30 -14.63 -0.05 -12.47
C HIS A 30 -13.26 -0.22 -13.11
N PHE A 31 -12.18 0.17 -12.44
CA PHE A 31 -10.81 -0.01 -12.94
C PHE A 31 -10.49 -1.49 -13.23
N LEU A 32 -10.79 -2.38 -12.30
CA LEU A 32 -10.56 -3.83 -12.46
C LEU A 32 -11.43 -4.40 -13.58
N GLN A 33 -12.69 -3.97 -13.70
CA GLN A 33 -13.55 -4.34 -14.83
C GLN A 33 -12.92 -3.95 -16.17
N GLN A 34 -12.33 -2.76 -16.28
CA GLN A 34 -11.64 -2.32 -17.50
C GLN A 34 -10.40 -3.17 -17.81
N LEU A 35 -9.64 -3.60 -16.79
CA LEU A 35 -8.52 -4.53 -16.99
C LEU A 35 -9.00 -5.86 -17.58
N PHE A 36 -10.09 -6.43 -17.04
CA PHE A 36 -10.67 -7.67 -17.57
C PHE A 36 -11.16 -7.53 -19.01
N ILE A 37 -11.87 -6.45 -19.34
CA ILE A 37 -12.33 -6.16 -20.71
C ILE A 37 -11.15 -6.09 -21.69
N LYS A 38 -10.06 -5.43 -21.27
CA LYS A 38 -8.84 -5.29 -22.06
C LYS A 38 -7.94 -6.52 -22.03
N LYS A 39 -8.29 -7.55 -21.26
CA LYS A 39 -7.46 -8.75 -20.99
C LYS A 39 -6.06 -8.38 -20.51
N GLN A 40 -5.99 -7.34 -19.68
CA GLN A 40 -4.75 -6.80 -19.16
C GLN A 40 -4.50 -7.34 -17.75
N SER A 41 -3.29 -7.86 -17.53
CA SER A 41 -2.85 -8.34 -16.23
C SER A 41 -1.98 -7.32 -15.52
N ILE A 42 -2.01 -7.37 -14.19
CA ILE A 42 -1.10 -6.62 -13.31
C ILE A 42 -0.32 -7.63 -12.46
N TYR A 43 0.93 -7.30 -12.16
CA TYR A 43 1.80 -8.16 -11.37
C TYR A 43 1.41 -8.16 -9.90
N THR A 44 1.19 -6.98 -9.33
CA THR A 44 0.65 -6.77 -7.98
C THR A 44 0.15 -5.33 -7.85
N ALA A 45 -0.77 -5.12 -6.91
CA ALA A 45 -1.17 -3.80 -6.43
C ALA A 45 -0.49 -3.50 -5.09
N VAL A 46 0.23 -2.39 -4.99
CA VAL A 46 0.71 -1.85 -3.72
C VAL A 46 -0.20 -0.68 -3.36
N ILE A 47 -0.84 -0.78 -2.21
CA ILE A 47 -1.87 0.16 -1.76
C ILE A 47 -1.32 0.87 -0.55
N VAL A 48 -1.54 2.19 -0.51
CA VAL A 48 -1.26 3.03 0.65
C VAL A 48 -2.57 3.67 1.05
N ASP A 49 -3.00 3.40 2.27
CA ASP A 49 -4.22 3.96 2.83
C ASP A 49 -4.07 4.11 4.34
N MET A 50 -4.80 5.06 4.93
CA MET A 50 -4.75 5.35 6.36
C MET A 50 -3.29 5.49 6.83
N ILE A 51 -2.60 6.53 6.39
CA ILE A 51 -1.23 6.80 6.82
C ILE A 51 -1.10 8.17 7.44
N GLY A 52 -0.17 8.30 8.37
CA GLY A 52 0.11 9.58 9.00
C GLY A 52 -0.74 9.87 10.23
N HIS A 53 -1.69 9.03 10.63
CA HIS A 53 -2.27 9.15 11.96
C HIS A 53 -1.62 8.15 12.92
N ARG A 54 -1.28 8.64 14.12
CA ARG A 54 -0.68 7.81 15.17
C ARG A 54 -1.03 8.36 16.53
N VAL A 55 -2.03 7.73 17.16
CA VAL A 55 -2.56 8.15 18.49
C VAL A 55 -1.45 8.24 19.53
N ASN A 56 -0.54 7.26 19.53
CA ASN A 56 0.60 7.23 20.43
C ASN A 56 1.92 7.24 19.65
N ARG A 57 2.67 8.36 19.70
CA ARG A 57 3.99 8.51 19.03
C ARG A 57 5.08 7.55 19.51
N SER A 58 4.84 6.75 20.55
CA SER A 58 5.73 5.66 20.94
C SER A 58 5.38 4.31 20.28
N ASP A 59 4.21 4.18 19.66
CA ASP A 59 3.75 2.93 19.02
C ASP A 59 4.52 2.68 17.72
N PRO A 60 5.51 1.78 17.68
CA PRO A 60 6.39 1.69 16.53
C PRO A 60 5.71 1.04 15.31
N ILE A 61 4.48 0.54 15.42
CA ILE A 61 3.93 -0.37 14.43
C ILE A 61 3.60 0.37 13.13
N VAL A 62 4.00 -0.24 12.01
CA VAL A 62 3.46 0.02 10.67
C VAL A 62 2.92 -1.31 10.17
N GLN A 63 1.73 -1.33 9.59
CA GLN A 63 1.13 -2.56 9.12
C GLN A 63 1.48 -2.80 7.64
N VAL A 64 1.82 -4.04 7.32
CA VAL A 64 1.96 -4.54 5.95
C VAL A 64 1.00 -5.70 5.80
N ASN A 65 -0.13 -5.47 5.15
CA ASN A 65 -1.17 -6.47 4.97
C ASN A 65 -1.01 -7.13 3.60
N ALA A 66 -0.88 -8.45 3.59
CA ALA A 66 -0.84 -9.24 2.37
C ALA A 66 -2.24 -9.72 1.98
N GLY A 67 -2.56 -9.66 0.68
CA GLY A 67 -3.69 -10.38 0.12
C GLY A 67 -3.58 -11.90 0.28
N ASP A 68 -4.62 -12.63 -0.09
CA ASP A 68 -4.75 -14.07 0.19
C ASP A 68 -3.86 -14.98 -0.68
N THR A 69 -3.16 -14.43 -1.68
CA THR A 69 -2.28 -15.23 -2.54
C THR A 69 -0.92 -15.51 -1.88
N THR A 70 -0.33 -16.68 -2.14
CA THR A 70 1.05 -16.99 -1.71
C THR A 70 2.06 -15.96 -2.20
N LYS A 71 1.83 -15.40 -3.40
CA LYS A 71 2.68 -14.34 -3.96
C LYS A 71 2.57 -13.04 -3.16
N SER A 72 1.37 -12.64 -2.73
CA SER A 72 1.19 -11.45 -1.88
C SER A 72 1.95 -11.62 -0.57
N LEU A 73 1.82 -12.79 0.08
CA LEU A 73 2.54 -13.08 1.32
C LEU A 73 4.06 -13.00 1.13
N LEU A 74 4.59 -13.66 0.09
CA LEU A 74 6.01 -13.63 -0.22
C LEU A 74 6.50 -12.20 -0.49
N MET A 75 5.75 -11.40 -1.26
CA MET A 75 6.13 -10.02 -1.54
C MET A 75 6.15 -9.16 -0.26
N ALA A 76 5.22 -9.38 0.67
CA ALA A 76 5.18 -8.69 1.96
C ALA A 76 6.39 -9.08 2.84
N GLU A 77 6.73 -10.37 2.90
CA GLU A 77 7.92 -10.86 3.61
C GLU A 77 9.21 -10.30 3.02
N LEU A 78 9.29 -10.19 1.69
CA LEU A 78 10.42 -9.56 0.99
C LEU A 78 10.50 -8.06 1.33
N ALA A 79 9.38 -7.34 1.33
CA ALA A 79 9.35 -5.92 1.71
C ALA A 79 9.92 -5.73 3.13
N ILE A 80 9.47 -6.52 4.10
CA ILE A 80 9.96 -6.44 5.48
C ILE A 80 11.43 -6.87 5.59
N SER A 81 11.87 -7.87 4.85
CA SER A 81 13.22 -8.42 5.01
C SER A 81 14.29 -7.61 4.28
N TYR A 82 13.96 -6.98 3.15
CA TYR A 82 14.92 -6.29 2.29
C TYR A 82 14.78 -4.78 2.27
N VAL A 83 13.55 -4.26 2.32
CA VAL A 83 13.31 -2.80 2.22
C VAL A 83 13.46 -2.14 3.58
N TYR A 84 12.88 -2.71 4.62
CA TYR A 84 12.89 -2.11 5.96
C TYR A 84 14.30 -1.87 6.53
N PRO A 85 15.25 -2.83 6.51
CA PRO A 85 16.61 -2.58 7.01
C PRO A 85 17.35 -1.48 6.25
N ARG A 86 17.06 -1.30 4.95
CA ARG A 86 17.70 -0.27 4.12
C ARG A 86 17.18 1.12 4.47
N ILE A 87 15.86 1.27 4.51
CA ILE A 87 15.22 2.54 4.91
C ILE A 87 15.63 2.95 6.34
N LYS A 88 15.70 1.99 7.27
CA LYS A 88 16.13 2.25 8.65
C LYS A 88 17.58 2.76 8.74
N ASN A 89 18.47 2.31 7.86
CA ASN A 89 19.88 2.69 7.90
C ASN A 89 20.16 3.99 7.16
N ASP A 90 19.39 4.30 6.10
CA ASP A 90 19.63 5.45 5.24
C ASP A 90 19.02 6.75 5.77
N LEU A 91 18.04 6.65 6.67
CA LEU A 91 17.28 7.79 7.13
C LEU A 91 17.21 7.76 8.66
N ILE A 92 17.39 8.91 9.30
CA ILE A 92 17.13 9.13 10.75
C ILE A 92 15.60 9.08 10.96
N LEU A 93 14.96 8.01 10.52
CA LEU A 93 13.54 7.80 10.71
C LEU A 93 13.32 7.22 12.09
N GLN A 94 12.12 7.47 12.58
CA GLN A 94 11.62 6.87 13.79
C GLN A 94 11.86 5.35 13.74
N ASN A 95 12.12 4.74 14.90
CA ASN A 95 12.32 3.30 15.05
C ASN A 95 10.97 2.56 14.90
N LEU A 96 10.34 2.71 13.74
CA LEU A 96 9.13 2.00 13.36
C LEU A 96 9.47 0.55 13.07
N ARG A 97 8.50 -0.33 13.23
CA ARG A 97 8.61 -1.78 13.07
C ARG A 97 7.47 -2.23 12.18
N PRO A 98 7.75 -2.66 10.94
CA PRO A 98 6.71 -3.22 10.09
C PRO A 98 6.25 -4.55 10.68
N VAL A 99 4.94 -4.75 10.69
CA VAL A 99 4.28 -5.98 11.14
C VAL A 99 3.49 -6.55 9.98
N LEU A 100 3.84 -7.77 9.58
CA LEU A 100 3.12 -8.52 8.56
C LEU A 100 1.76 -8.97 9.10
N ARG A 101 0.70 -8.66 8.36
CA ARG A 101 -0.65 -9.15 8.59
C ARG A 101 -1.08 -9.97 7.38
N ARG A 102 -1.58 -11.18 7.62
CA ARG A 102 -2.15 -12.02 6.56
C ARG A 102 -3.61 -11.65 6.35
N TRP A 103 -4.17 -11.97 5.19
CA TRP A 103 -5.60 -11.79 4.93
C TRP A 103 -6.50 -12.38 6.03
N SER A 104 -6.13 -13.54 6.59
CA SER A 104 -6.87 -14.21 7.66
C SER A 104 -6.55 -13.72 9.08
N ASP A 105 -5.64 -12.75 9.25
CA ASP A 105 -5.30 -12.20 10.57
C ASP A 105 -6.42 -11.25 11.02
N PRO A 106 -7.04 -11.44 12.19
CA PRO A 106 -8.10 -10.54 12.67
C PRO A 106 -7.62 -9.10 12.90
N LEU A 107 -6.31 -8.87 13.01
CA LEU A 107 -5.71 -7.54 13.14
C LEU A 107 -5.33 -6.92 11.79
N ALA A 108 -5.63 -7.59 10.67
CA ALA A 108 -5.42 -7.03 9.33
C ALA A 108 -6.48 -5.97 9.01
N TYR A 109 -6.08 -4.88 8.34
CA TYR A 109 -6.98 -3.81 7.93
C TYR A 109 -7.41 -3.90 6.45
N LEU A 110 -6.85 -4.85 5.68
CA LEU A 110 -7.05 -4.94 4.23
C LEU A 110 -8.53 -5.04 3.80
N TYR A 111 -9.40 -5.57 4.66
CA TYR A 111 -10.83 -5.72 4.41
C TYR A 111 -11.58 -4.39 4.23
N ASN A 112 -11.05 -3.30 4.78
CA ASN A 112 -11.72 -1.99 4.82
C ASN A 112 -11.05 -0.97 3.88
N THR A 113 -10.53 -1.44 2.75
CA THR A 113 -9.88 -0.61 1.74
C THR A 113 -10.20 -1.16 0.36
N ASP A 114 -9.91 -0.39 -0.69
CA ASP A 114 -9.98 -0.85 -2.09
C ASP A 114 -9.16 -2.12 -2.38
N GLY A 115 -8.21 -2.49 -1.49
CA GLY A 115 -7.43 -3.72 -1.57
C GLY A 115 -8.25 -5.00 -1.53
N VAL A 116 -9.41 -4.99 -0.87
CA VAL A 116 -10.31 -6.16 -0.84
C VAL A 116 -10.71 -6.59 -2.25
N ARG A 117 -10.95 -5.64 -3.16
CA ARG A 117 -11.36 -5.96 -4.53
C ARG A 117 -10.26 -6.70 -5.29
N PHE A 118 -8.99 -6.36 -5.08
CA PHE A 118 -7.89 -7.12 -5.68
C PHE A 118 -7.88 -8.57 -5.21
N VAL A 119 -8.09 -8.80 -3.91
CA VAL A 119 -8.17 -10.15 -3.33
C VAL A 119 -9.36 -10.92 -3.91
N GLU A 120 -10.55 -10.32 -3.95
CA GLU A 120 -11.77 -10.94 -4.50
C GLU A 120 -11.61 -11.39 -5.95
N TYR A 121 -10.88 -10.63 -6.76
CA TYR A 121 -10.60 -10.96 -8.16
C TYR A 121 -9.32 -11.79 -8.36
N GLY A 122 -8.65 -12.20 -7.28
CA GLY A 122 -7.47 -13.08 -7.32
C GLY A 122 -6.17 -12.39 -7.75
N PHE A 123 -6.11 -11.05 -7.73
CA PHE A 123 -4.88 -10.31 -7.94
C PHE A 123 -3.99 -10.32 -6.70
N ASN A 124 -2.69 -10.17 -6.90
CA ASN A 124 -1.77 -9.96 -5.78
C ASN A 124 -1.92 -8.53 -5.27
N CYS A 125 -1.93 -8.35 -3.95
CA CYS A 125 -1.94 -7.02 -3.36
C CYS A 125 -1.22 -6.95 -2.02
N LEU A 126 -0.68 -5.77 -1.75
CA LEU A 126 -0.08 -5.36 -0.48
C LEU A 126 -0.75 -4.06 -0.04
N LEU A 127 -1.10 -3.94 1.23
CA LEU A 127 -1.51 -2.67 1.84
C LEU A 127 -0.47 -2.25 2.88
N PHE A 128 0.02 -1.02 2.74
CA PHE A 128 0.80 -0.33 3.74
C PHE A 128 -0.10 0.71 4.41
N ASN A 129 -0.32 0.55 5.70
CA ASN A 129 -1.15 1.44 6.49
C ASN A 129 -0.55 1.65 7.87
N GLU A 130 -1.10 2.62 8.58
CA GLU A 130 -0.82 2.85 9.98
C GLU A 130 -1.23 1.66 10.86
N HIS A 131 -0.88 1.72 12.15
CA HIS A 131 -1.41 0.76 13.10
C HIS A 131 -2.90 1.04 13.36
N ILE A 132 -3.78 0.42 12.59
CA ILE A 132 -5.23 0.50 12.78
C ILE A 132 -5.90 -0.86 12.59
N ASN A 133 -6.82 -1.23 13.49
CA ASN A 133 -7.70 -2.38 13.31
C ASN A 133 -8.91 -2.34 14.24
N TYR A 134 -9.93 -3.12 13.89
CA TYR A 134 -11.19 -3.24 14.62
C TYR A 134 -11.02 -3.56 16.12
N HIS A 135 -10.01 -4.32 16.49
CA HIS A 135 -9.85 -4.81 17.86
C HIS A 135 -9.15 -3.82 18.81
N GLU A 136 -8.27 -2.97 18.27
CA GLU A 136 -7.36 -2.18 19.11
C GLU A 136 -7.69 -0.69 19.13
N ASN A 137 -8.05 -0.09 17.99
CA ASN A 137 -8.09 1.37 17.86
C ASN A 137 -8.91 1.90 16.66
N PHE A 138 -9.86 1.12 16.14
CA PHE A 138 -10.72 1.53 15.02
C PHE A 138 -11.60 2.74 15.34
N GLU A 139 -11.96 2.94 16.61
CA GLU A 139 -12.77 4.08 17.08
C GLU A 139 -11.90 5.28 17.51
N ARG A 140 -10.68 5.42 16.97
CA ARG A 140 -9.82 6.57 17.27
C ARG A 140 -10.41 7.87 16.71
N ASP A 141 -10.12 8.99 17.38
CA ASP A 141 -10.43 10.32 16.85
C ASP A 141 -9.80 10.51 15.45
N GLY A 142 -10.54 11.17 14.56
CA GLY A 142 -10.11 11.37 13.18
C GLY A 142 -10.34 10.16 12.28
N TYR A 143 -11.17 9.20 12.69
CA TYR A 143 -11.64 8.13 11.82
C TYR A 143 -13.12 8.32 11.52
N HIS A 144 -13.45 8.66 10.26
CA HIS A 144 -14.82 8.92 9.79
C HIS A 144 -15.57 10.00 10.62
N ASP A 145 -14.83 10.95 11.18
CA ASP A 145 -15.38 12.05 11.98
C ASP A 145 -14.85 13.41 11.53
N THR A 146 -15.30 14.48 12.19
CA THR A 146 -14.91 15.85 11.87
C THR A 146 -13.52 16.26 12.38
N PHE A 147 -12.85 15.39 13.13
CA PHE A 147 -11.50 15.63 13.64
C PHE A 147 -10.42 15.17 12.67
N ASP A 148 -10.78 14.44 11.59
CA ASP A 148 -9.85 14.07 10.51
C ASP A 148 -9.38 15.32 9.75
N THR A 149 -8.32 15.91 10.28
CA THR A 149 -7.76 17.19 9.88
C THR A 149 -6.25 17.10 9.87
N VAL A 150 -5.60 18.05 9.20
CA VAL A 150 -4.13 18.12 9.12
C VAL A 150 -3.45 18.20 10.49
N ASP A 151 -4.16 18.67 11.52
CA ASP A 151 -3.63 18.79 12.89
C ASP A 151 -3.35 17.44 13.54
N LEU A 152 -4.01 16.36 13.08
CA LEU A 152 -3.79 14.99 13.56
C LEU A 152 -2.70 14.24 12.78
N ILE A 153 -2.10 14.86 11.75
CA ILE A 153 -1.10 14.21 10.91
C ILE A 153 0.28 14.23 11.60
N ASP A 154 0.79 13.04 11.91
CA ASP A 154 2.20 12.74 12.12
C ASP A 154 2.90 12.57 10.77
N PHE A 155 3.43 13.69 10.25
CA PHE A 155 4.09 13.74 8.94
C PHE A 155 5.31 12.82 8.84
N GLU A 156 6.10 12.68 9.90
CA GLU A 156 7.28 11.80 9.89
C GLU A 156 6.86 10.34 9.79
N TYR A 157 5.80 9.96 10.51
CA TYR A 157 5.22 8.63 10.43
C TYR A 157 4.65 8.36 9.03
N GLY A 158 3.81 9.25 8.51
CA GLY A 158 3.22 9.12 7.16
C GLY A 158 4.28 9.08 6.05
N GLN A 159 5.34 9.89 6.15
CA GLN A 159 6.48 9.85 5.25
C GLN A 159 7.16 8.49 5.28
N THR A 160 7.38 7.93 6.48
CA THR A 160 8.03 6.61 6.62
C THR A 160 7.21 5.49 6.00
N VAL A 161 5.89 5.46 6.23
CA VAL A 161 5.00 4.47 5.61
C VAL A 161 5.02 4.60 4.09
N SER A 162 4.95 5.83 3.58
CA SER A 162 5.04 6.11 2.14
C SER A 162 6.35 5.61 1.53
N GLN A 163 7.48 5.85 2.21
CA GLN A 163 8.78 5.39 1.73
C GLN A 163 8.87 3.86 1.71
N TYR A 164 8.31 3.14 2.69
CA TYR A 164 8.23 1.69 2.63
C TYR A 164 7.47 1.21 1.40
N ALA A 165 6.31 1.81 1.11
CA ALA A 165 5.53 1.47 -0.07
C ALA A 165 6.30 1.76 -1.38
N ILE A 166 6.88 2.96 -1.52
CA ILE A 166 7.64 3.36 -2.71
C ILE A 166 8.87 2.47 -2.92
N ALA A 167 9.64 2.19 -1.88
CA ALA A 167 10.82 1.34 -2.01
C ALA A 167 10.44 -0.13 -2.26
N THR A 168 9.30 -0.59 -1.75
CA THR A 168 8.74 -1.90 -2.10
C THR A 168 8.34 -1.95 -3.58
N VAL A 169 7.66 -0.92 -4.09
CA VAL A 169 7.33 -0.80 -5.51
C VAL A 169 8.59 -0.85 -6.36
N ALA A 170 9.62 -0.06 -6.02
CA ALA A 170 10.90 -0.06 -6.73
C ALA A 170 11.56 -1.45 -6.70
N MET A 171 11.62 -2.11 -5.53
CA MET A 171 12.17 -3.46 -5.44
C MET A 171 11.42 -4.45 -6.35
N LEU A 172 10.07 -4.41 -6.35
CA LEU A 172 9.24 -5.32 -7.14
C LEU A 172 9.28 -5.00 -8.65
N SER A 173 9.51 -3.75 -9.05
CA SER A 173 9.70 -3.39 -10.46
C SER A 173 11.01 -3.93 -11.04
N HIS A 174 12.02 -4.17 -10.20
CA HIS A 174 13.31 -4.74 -10.59
C HIS A 174 13.44 -6.26 -10.35
N ALA A 175 12.49 -6.89 -9.67
CA ALA A 175 12.54 -8.34 -9.40
C ALA A 175 12.53 -9.15 -10.72
N GLU A 176 13.52 -10.02 -10.90
CA GLU A 176 13.91 -10.70 -12.16
C GLU A 176 12.81 -10.88 -13.24
N CYS A 177 13.07 -10.35 -14.45
CA CYS A 177 12.38 -10.76 -15.68
C CYS A 177 13.09 -11.98 -16.29
N ARG A 178 12.69 -13.20 -15.91
CA ARG A 178 13.19 -14.46 -16.50
C ARG A 178 12.16 -15.17 -17.35
N SER A 179 11.46 -14.49 -18.26
CA SER A 179 10.52 -15.19 -19.16
C SER A 179 10.58 -14.67 -20.60
N ASN A 180 10.90 -15.57 -21.53
CA ASN A 180 10.70 -15.42 -22.98
C ASN A 180 9.22 -15.61 -23.40
N SER A 181 8.26 -15.32 -22.52
CA SER A 181 6.84 -15.59 -22.80
C SER A 181 6.12 -14.37 -23.40
N CYS A 182 5.23 -14.67 -24.35
CA CYS A 182 4.52 -13.78 -25.27
C CYS A 182 3.51 -12.79 -24.61
N TRP A 183 3.48 -12.70 -23.28
CA TRP A 183 2.60 -11.75 -22.59
C TRP A 183 3.44 -10.54 -22.19
N LYS A 184 3.10 -9.36 -22.75
CA LYS A 184 3.65 -8.07 -22.30
C LYS A 184 3.74 -8.05 -20.77
N GLU A 185 4.93 -7.70 -20.28
CA GLU A 185 5.30 -7.74 -18.86
C GLU A 185 4.22 -7.06 -18.00
N ALA A 186 3.70 -7.77 -17.00
CA ALA A 186 2.55 -7.29 -16.23
C ALA A 186 2.92 -6.03 -15.41
N ASN A 187 2.05 -5.03 -15.44
CA ASN A 187 2.26 -3.73 -14.81
C ASN A 187 2.22 -3.84 -13.28
N LEU A 188 3.03 -3.05 -12.60
CA LEU A 188 2.97 -2.85 -11.16
C LEU A 188 2.07 -1.64 -10.88
N VAL A 189 1.07 -1.78 -10.02
CA VAL A 189 0.16 -0.68 -9.71
C VAL A 189 0.43 -0.18 -8.31
N LEU A 190 0.75 1.10 -8.16
CA LEU A 190 0.75 1.81 -6.89
C LEU A 190 -0.56 2.59 -6.78
N ILE A 191 -1.32 2.31 -5.72
CA ILE A 191 -2.61 2.91 -5.44
C ILE A 191 -2.49 3.72 -4.16
N ALA A 192 -2.86 4.99 -4.24
CA ALA A 192 -3.01 5.84 -3.07
C ALA A 192 -4.50 6.06 -2.81
N GLY A 193 -4.95 5.69 -1.61
CA GLY A 193 -6.27 5.97 -1.07
C GLY A 193 -6.47 7.45 -0.76
N LEU A 194 -7.74 7.85 -0.65
CA LEU A 194 -8.22 9.24 -0.68
C LEU A 194 -7.83 10.10 0.54
N SER A 195 -7.36 9.50 1.63
CA SER A 195 -7.10 10.21 2.89
C SER A 195 -5.87 11.12 2.88
N LEU A 196 -4.94 11.00 1.91
CA LEU A 196 -3.69 11.78 1.92
C LEU A 196 -3.59 12.96 0.97
N PHE A 197 -4.31 12.92 -0.15
CA PHE A 197 -3.98 13.84 -1.25
C PHE A 197 -4.44 15.27 -1.03
N LEU A 198 -5.44 15.50 -0.16
CA LEU A 198 -5.88 16.85 0.21
C LEU A 198 -4.88 17.57 1.13
N SER A 199 -4.08 16.84 1.92
CA SER A 199 -3.16 17.43 2.90
C SER A 199 -1.79 17.77 2.31
N ILE A 200 -1.33 17.02 1.31
CA ILE A 200 0.01 17.20 0.72
C ILE A 200 0.02 18.26 -0.39
N LEU A 201 -1.09 18.44 -1.15
CA LEU A 201 -1.16 19.43 -2.24
C LEU A 201 -1.41 20.88 -1.78
N TYR A 202 -1.80 21.09 -0.52
CA TYR A 202 -2.06 22.43 0.04
C TYR A 202 -0.98 22.92 1.01
N ALA A 203 0.14 22.20 1.14
CA ALA A 203 1.27 22.57 2.00
C ALA A 203 2.43 23.28 1.27
N THR A 204 2.17 23.87 0.09
CA THR A 204 3.09 24.77 -0.64
C THR A 204 2.44 26.12 -0.87
#